data_AF-A0A966PWI9-F1
#
_entry.id   AF-A0A966PWI9-F1
#
_cell.length_a   1.000
_cell.length_b   1.000
_cell.length_c   1.000
_cell.angle_alpha   90.00
_cell.angle_beta   90.00
_cell.angle_gamma   90.00
#
_symmetry.space_group_name_H-M   'P 1'
#
loop_
_entity.id
_entity.type
_entity.pdbx_description
1 polymer ?
#
loop_
_entity_poly.entity_id
_entity_poly.type
_entity_poly.pdbx_seq_one_letter_code
_entity_poly.pdbx_strand_id
1 'polypeptide(L)'
;MPEKVIVVEEKRKVIVKTPGPQGPAGRTILNGSGAPSNNLGITGDFYVNNDTHQFYGPKLTDFSWTGANVIQLATAGSDYAYSTSWELAQVTGPVSNIYSVEITHNLGFYPNVTVKSSSGDMLETGINYNNTNTITLTMAQPFSGTAYLS
;
A
#
# COMPACT_ATOMS: atom_id res chain seq x y z
N MET A 1 62.17 66.86 -16.35
CA MET A 1 60.70 66.62 -16.30
C MET A 1 60.51 65.35 -15.48
N PRO A 2 59.74 65.34 -14.38
CA PRO A 2 59.56 64.12 -13.59
C PRO A 2 58.48 63.23 -14.22
N GLU A 3 58.78 61.94 -14.33
CA GLU A 3 57.90 60.91 -14.89
C GLU A 3 56.85 60.48 -13.86
N LYS A 4 55.59 60.41 -14.28
CA LYS A 4 54.45 60.05 -13.42
C LYS A 4 54.07 58.59 -13.65
N VAL A 5 54.29 57.73 -12.65
CA VAL A 5 53.80 56.35 -12.64
C VAL A 5 52.32 56.35 -12.25
N ILE A 6 51.46 55.75 -13.07
CA ILE A 6 50.03 55.59 -12.80
C ILE A 6 49.81 54.14 -12.38
N VAL A 7 49.53 53.92 -11.09
CA VAL A 7 49.09 52.60 -10.60
C VAL A 7 47.58 52.50 -10.81
N VAL A 8 47.15 51.65 -11.73
CA VAL A 8 45.74 51.34 -11.96
C VAL A 8 45.35 50.20 -11.04
N GLU A 9 44.68 50.51 -9.93
CA GLU A 9 44.08 49.49 -9.07
C GLU A 9 42.68 49.15 -9.59
N GLU A 10 42.43 47.88 -9.93
CA GLU A 10 41.09 47.41 -10.27
C GLU A 10 40.19 47.45 -9.02
N LYS A 11 39.53 48.59 -8.82
CA LYS A 11 38.70 48.88 -7.65
C LYS A 11 37.43 48.02 -7.52
N ARG A 12 37.14 47.15 -8.50
CA ARG A 12 35.92 46.32 -8.57
C ARG A 12 36.22 44.92 -9.11
N LYS A 13 37.04 44.15 -8.40
CA LYS A 13 37.17 42.71 -8.66
C LYS A 13 35.97 41.97 -8.06
N VAL A 14 35.08 41.46 -8.89
CA VAL A 14 34.02 40.55 -8.44
C VAL A 14 34.67 39.20 -8.12
N ILE A 15 34.82 38.91 -6.82
CA ILE A 15 35.31 37.60 -6.37
C ILE A 15 34.11 36.65 -6.38
N VAL A 16 33.93 35.92 -7.48
CA VAL A 16 33.02 34.78 -7.51
C VAL A 16 33.70 33.65 -6.74
N LYS A 17 33.27 33.41 -5.50
CA LYS A 17 33.76 32.26 -4.72
C LYS A 17 33.33 30.98 -5.44
N THR A 18 34.23 30.00 -5.52
CA THR A 18 33.87 28.68 -6.04
C THR A 18 32.69 28.12 -5.24
N PRO A 19 31.72 27.45 -5.87
CA PRO A 19 30.67 26.74 -5.14
C PRO A 19 31.29 25.84 -4.08
N GLY A 20 30.64 25.74 -2.91
CA GLY A 20 31.05 24.80 -1.86
C GLY A 20 30.98 23.35 -2.37
N PRO A 21 31.66 22.41 -1.69
CA PRO A 21 31.55 21.00 -2.03
C PRO A 21 30.08 20.55 -1.99
N GLN A 22 29.70 19.68 -2.94
CA GLN A 22 28.37 19.08 -2.94
C GLN A 22 28.14 18.29 -1.64
N GLY A 23 26.95 18.42 -1.06
CA GLY A 23 26.56 17.65 0.11
C GLY A 23 26.51 16.14 -0.17
N PRO A 24 26.52 15.28 0.86
CA PRO A 24 26.35 13.84 0.69
C PRO A 24 25.08 13.51 -0.11
N ALA A 25 25.12 12.43 -0.88
CA ALA A 25 23.93 11.94 -1.57
C ALA A 25 22.80 11.67 -0.56
N GLY A 26 21.59 12.14 -0.89
CA GLY A 26 20.41 11.87 -0.08
C GLY A 26 20.00 10.41 -0.15
N ARG A 27 19.28 9.95 0.87
CA ARG A 27 18.64 8.62 0.87
C ARG A 27 17.34 8.69 0.09
N THR A 28 17.09 7.71 -0.76
CA THR A 28 15.93 7.68 -1.66
C THR A 28 15.12 6.41 -1.45
N ILE A 29 13.81 6.48 -1.75
CA ILE A 29 12.97 5.30 -1.92
C ILE A 29 12.92 5.00 -3.43
N LEU A 30 13.54 3.90 -3.82
CA LEU A 30 13.58 3.39 -5.17
C LEU A 30 12.38 2.46 -5.42
N ASN A 31 12.06 2.18 -6.67
CA ASN A 31 11.04 1.19 -7.00
C ASN A 31 11.34 0.45 -8.31
N GLY A 32 10.77 -0.74 -8.47
CA GLY A 32 10.94 -1.55 -9.66
C GLY A 32 10.12 -2.83 -9.63
N SER A 33 10.17 -3.59 -10.72
CA SER A 33 9.61 -4.94 -10.82
C SER A 33 10.63 -5.94 -10.29
N GLY A 34 10.19 -6.87 -9.44
CA GLY A 34 11.05 -7.85 -8.77
C GLY A 34 11.89 -7.29 -7.61
N ALA A 35 12.63 -8.19 -6.98
CA ALA A 35 13.56 -7.84 -5.90
C ALA A 35 14.66 -6.90 -6.41
N PRO A 36 15.15 -5.97 -5.57
CA PRO A 36 16.13 -4.98 -6.02
C PRO A 36 17.45 -5.65 -6.42
N SER A 37 18.04 -5.20 -7.53
CA SER A 37 19.40 -5.59 -7.89
C SER A 37 20.40 -5.09 -6.84
N ASN A 38 21.42 -5.90 -6.55
CA ASN A 38 22.48 -5.58 -5.62
C ASN A 38 23.20 -4.25 -5.92
N ASN A 39 23.31 -3.89 -7.20
CA ASN A 39 23.94 -2.64 -7.66
C ASN A 39 22.99 -1.44 -7.68
N LEU A 40 21.71 -1.62 -7.32
CA LEU A 40 20.73 -0.55 -7.29
C LEU A 40 20.77 0.15 -5.92
N GLY A 41 20.88 1.48 -5.92
CA GLY A 41 20.90 2.30 -4.70
C GLY A 41 22.18 2.19 -3.88
N ILE A 42 22.29 3.06 -2.88
CA ILE A 42 23.40 3.14 -1.92
C ILE A 42 22.93 2.77 -0.51
N THR A 43 23.88 2.62 0.40
CA THR A 43 23.62 2.34 1.82
C THR A 43 22.66 3.38 2.40
N GLY A 44 21.57 2.93 3.00
CA GLY A 44 20.52 3.77 3.56
C GLY A 44 19.30 3.98 2.68
N ASP A 45 19.34 3.56 1.40
CA ASP A 45 18.17 3.61 0.52
C ASP A 45 17.11 2.57 0.88
N PHE A 46 15.89 2.83 0.46
CA PHE A 46 14.77 1.87 0.52
C PHE A 46 14.34 1.50 -0.90
N TYR A 47 13.63 0.40 -1.05
CA TYR A 47 13.14 -0.05 -2.35
C TYR A 47 11.74 -0.67 -2.24
N VAL A 48 10.86 -0.33 -3.19
CA VAL A 48 9.54 -0.93 -3.35
C VAL A 48 9.55 -1.87 -4.56
N ASN A 49 9.27 -3.15 -4.32
CA ASN A 49 8.95 -4.09 -5.39
C ASN A 49 7.48 -3.94 -5.76
N ASN A 50 7.20 -3.54 -7.01
CA ASN A 50 5.86 -3.30 -7.51
C ASN A 50 5.08 -4.60 -7.82
N ASP A 51 5.76 -5.73 -8.01
CA ASP A 51 5.11 -7.00 -8.33
C ASP A 51 4.63 -7.73 -7.09
N THR A 52 5.45 -7.71 -6.04
CA THR A 52 5.16 -8.41 -4.78
C THR A 52 4.73 -7.45 -3.67
N HIS A 53 4.65 -6.15 -3.94
CA HIS A 53 4.36 -5.10 -2.95
C HIS A 53 5.25 -5.20 -1.70
N GLN A 54 6.52 -5.55 -1.88
CA GLN A 54 7.50 -5.66 -0.80
C GLN A 54 8.28 -4.36 -0.64
N PHE A 55 8.41 -3.90 0.59
CA PHE A 55 9.24 -2.77 0.97
C PHE A 55 10.54 -3.27 1.60
N TYR A 56 11.65 -3.04 0.91
CA TYR A 56 13.00 -3.38 1.31
C TYR A 56 13.65 -2.17 1.95
N GLY A 57 14.30 -2.36 3.09
CA GLY A 57 15.29 -1.40 3.57
C GLY A 57 15.44 -1.28 5.09
N PRO A 58 16.32 -0.37 5.53
CA PRO A 58 17.29 0.35 4.71
C PRO A 58 18.36 -0.59 4.13
N LYS A 59 18.91 -0.28 2.95
CA LYS A 59 20.05 -1.01 2.36
C LYS A 59 21.24 -0.91 3.31
N LEU A 60 21.85 -2.04 3.66
CA LEU A 60 22.90 -2.08 4.67
C LEU A 60 24.30 -1.82 4.11
N THR A 61 24.53 -2.11 2.82
CA THR A 61 25.82 -1.94 2.15
C THR A 61 25.62 -1.50 0.70
N ASP A 62 26.61 -0.85 0.09
CA ASP A 62 26.52 -0.42 -1.31
C ASP A 62 26.50 -1.60 -2.30
N PHE A 63 26.95 -2.78 -1.86
CA PHE A 63 27.13 -3.96 -2.70
C PHE A 63 25.95 -4.93 -2.71
N SER A 64 25.06 -4.87 -1.71
CA SER A 64 24.00 -5.86 -1.57
C SER A 64 22.80 -5.36 -0.78
N TRP A 65 21.63 -5.88 -1.13
CA TRP A 65 20.39 -5.76 -0.36
C TRP A 65 20.20 -6.87 0.68
N THR A 66 21.11 -7.85 0.74
CA THR A 66 21.07 -8.92 1.75
C THR A 66 21.08 -8.35 3.17
N GLY A 67 20.17 -8.84 4.01
CA GLY A 67 20.00 -8.39 5.39
C GLY A 67 19.15 -7.13 5.56
N ALA A 68 18.75 -6.46 4.47
CA ALA A 68 17.73 -5.42 4.55
C ALA A 68 16.40 -6.03 5.03
N ASN A 69 15.66 -5.31 5.88
CA ASN A 69 14.33 -5.76 6.28
C ASN A 69 13.40 -5.76 5.06
N VAL A 70 12.54 -6.77 4.98
CA VAL A 70 11.53 -6.87 3.93
C VAL A 70 10.16 -6.89 4.60
N ILE A 71 9.38 -5.85 4.34
CA ILE A 71 8.01 -5.70 4.84
C ILE A 71 7.07 -5.97 3.67
N GLN A 72 6.14 -6.90 3.84
CA GLN A 72 5.07 -7.12 2.88
C GLN A 72 4.02 -6.01 3.07
N LEU A 73 3.84 -5.12 2.08
CA LEU A 73 2.87 -4.02 2.16
C LEU A 73 1.46 -4.47 1.79
N ALA A 74 1.33 -5.45 0.89
CA ALA A 74 0.07 -6.07 0.53
C ALA A 74 0.33 -7.52 0.14
N THR A 75 -0.42 -8.46 0.69
CA THR A 75 -0.44 -9.84 0.19
C THR A 75 -1.49 -9.91 -0.90
N ALA A 76 -1.22 -10.59 -2.02
CA ALA A 76 -2.23 -10.81 -3.05
C ALA A 76 -3.45 -11.51 -2.42
N GLY A 77 -4.63 -10.88 -2.48
CA GLY A 77 -5.86 -11.36 -1.84
C GLY A 77 -6.06 -10.94 -0.38
N SER A 78 -5.15 -10.14 0.22
CA SER A 78 -5.36 -9.49 1.52
C SER A 78 -5.87 -8.06 1.35
N ASP A 79 -6.92 -7.88 0.54
CA ASP A 79 -7.68 -6.64 0.68
C ASP A 79 -8.18 -6.58 2.13
N TYR A 80 -8.12 -5.41 2.78
CA TYR A 80 -8.70 -5.26 4.11
C TYR A 80 -10.21 -5.12 4.06
N ALA A 81 -10.78 -5.10 2.85
CA ALA A 81 -12.19 -5.02 2.61
C ALA A 81 -12.59 -5.94 1.46
N TYR A 82 -13.76 -6.54 1.57
CA TYR A 82 -14.35 -7.38 0.53
C TYR A 82 -15.79 -6.92 0.30
N SER A 83 -16.21 -6.86 -0.96
CA SER A 83 -17.61 -6.61 -1.28
C SER A 83 -18.12 -7.63 -2.27
N THR A 84 -19.30 -8.19 -2.01
CA THR A 84 -19.93 -9.15 -2.91
C THR A 84 -21.43 -8.95 -2.94
N SER A 85 -22.01 -9.18 -4.12
CA SER A 85 -23.45 -9.15 -4.33
C SER A 85 -23.98 -10.56 -4.54
N TRP A 86 -25.20 -10.80 -4.09
CA TRP A 86 -25.92 -12.04 -4.34
C TRP A 86 -27.31 -11.78 -4.91
N GLU A 87 -27.77 -12.73 -5.71
CA GLU A 87 -29.11 -12.81 -6.23
C GLU A 87 -29.98 -13.76 -5.39
N LEU A 88 -31.30 -13.65 -5.53
CA LEU A 88 -32.25 -14.51 -4.81
C LEU A 88 -32.01 -16.01 -5.04
N ALA A 89 -31.52 -16.39 -6.23
CA ALA A 89 -31.21 -17.78 -6.56
C ALA A 89 -30.05 -18.37 -5.73
N GLN A 90 -29.21 -17.53 -5.13
CA GLN A 90 -28.08 -17.94 -4.29
C GLN A 90 -28.46 -18.05 -2.80
N VAL A 91 -29.68 -17.64 -2.43
CA VAL A 91 -30.19 -17.76 -1.07
C VAL A 91 -30.68 -19.19 -0.85
N THR A 92 -30.13 -19.86 0.16
CA THR A 92 -30.55 -21.21 0.57
C THR A 92 -31.58 -21.13 1.69
N GLY A 93 -32.63 -21.95 1.63
CA GLY A 93 -33.64 -22.06 2.69
C GLY A 93 -35.09 -21.98 2.18
N PRO A 94 -36.07 -21.91 3.09
CA PRO A 94 -35.89 -21.84 4.54
C PRO A 94 -35.59 -23.22 5.16
N VAL A 95 -34.60 -23.28 6.06
CA VAL A 95 -34.39 -24.40 6.98
C VAL A 95 -34.66 -23.87 8.38
N SER A 96 -35.59 -24.47 9.12
CA SER A 96 -36.02 -23.96 10.43
C SER A 96 -36.42 -22.47 10.41
N ASN A 97 -37.11 -22.02 9.35
CA ASN A 97 -37.53 -20.64 9.11
C ASN A 97 -36.39 -19.61 8.92
N ILE A 98 -35.17 -20.07 8.60
CA ILE A 98 -34.02 -19.19 8.33
C ILE A 98 -33.56 -19.38 6.89
N TYR A 99 -33.33 -18.26 6.21
CA TYR A 99 -32.64 -18.21 4.92
C TYR A 99 -31.17 -17.85 5.13
N SER A 100 -30.28 -18.39 4.30
CA SER A 100 -28.85 -18.20 4.45
C SER A 100 -28.12 -17.98 3.13
N VAL A 101 -27.07 -17.16 3.17
CA VAL A 101 -26.12 -16.94 2.08
C VAL A 101 -24.71 -17.09 2.63
N GLU A 102 -23.90 -17.95 2.02
CA GLU A 102 -22.48 -18.08 2.35
C GLU A 102 -21.65 -17.14 1.49
N ILE A 103 -20.72 -16.43 2.12
CA ILE A 103 -19.80 -15.48 1.49
C ILE A 103 -18.37 -15.90 1.84
N THR A 104 -17.60 -16.23 0.80
CA THR A 104 -16.15 -16.44 0.91
C THR A 104 -15.42 -15.14 0.57
N HIS A 105 -14.72 -14.57 1.56
CA HIS A 105 -14.09 -13.26 1.47
C HIS A 105 -12.55 -13.28 1.56
N ASN A 106 -11.94 -14.36 2.06
CA ASN A 106 -10.48 -14.54 2.11
C ASN A 106 -9.68 -13.41 2.81
N LEU A 107 -10.30 -12.67 3.72
CA LEU A 107 -9.67 -11.51 4.38
C LEU A 107 -8.64 -11.89 5.44
N GLY A 108 -8.68 -13.13 5.97
CA GLY A 108 -7.76 -13.58 7.02
C GLY A 108 -8.07 -13.08 8.43
N PHE A 109 -9.23 -12.45 8.66
CA PHE A 109 -9.73 -12.02 9.97
C PHE A 109 -11.26 -12.06 10.01
N TYR A 110 -11.87 -11.74 11.15
CA TYR A 110 -13.32 -11.61 11.29
C TYR A 110 -13.76 -10.15 11.01
N PRO A 111 -14.32 -9.82 9.83
CA PRO A 111 -14.62 -8.44 9.45
C PRO A 111 -15.93 -7.94 10.04
N ASN A 112 -16.11 -6.62 10.09
CA ASN A 112 -17.43 -6.03 10.26
C ASN A 112 -18.21 -6.19 8.96
N VAL A 113 -19.50 -6.55 9.04
CA VAL A 113 -20.33 -6.77 7.85
C VAL A 113 -21.45 -5.74 7.81
N THR A 114 -21.54 -5.06 6.68
CA THR A 114 -22.64 -4.16 6.36
C THR A 114 -23.39 -4.71 5.17
N VAL A 115 -24.71 -4.90 5.30
CA VAL A 115 -25.55 -5.43 4.23
C VAL A 115 -26.45 -4.34 3.67
N LYS A 116 -26.48 -4.23 2.35
CA LYS A 116 -27.36 -3.35 1.59
C LYS A 116 -28.24 -4.19 0.68
N SER A 117 -29.56 -4.06 0.80
CA SER A 117 -30.51 -4.68 -0.15
C SER A 117 -30.35 -4.09 -1.55
N SER A 118 -30.75 -4.84 -2.58
CA SER A 118 -30.86 -4.33 -3.95
C SER A 118 -31.78 -3.11 -4.08
N SER A 119 -32.73 -2.93 -3.15
CA SER A 119 -33.59 -1.74 -3.08
C SER A 119 -32.88 -0.49 -2.54
N GLY A 120 -31.67 -0.65 -2.00
CA GLY A 120 -30.87 0.44 -1.46
C GLY A 120 -30.83 0.53 0.07
N ASP A 121 -31.71 -0.19 0.76
CA ASP A 121 -31.83 -0.15 2.22
C ASP A 121 -30.68 -0.88 2.91
N MET A 122 -30.18 -0.31 4.00
CA MET A 122 -29.24 -1.00 4.88
C MET A 122 -30.01 -1.94 5.80
N LEU A 123 -29.65 -3.22 5.81
CA LEU A 123 -30.36 -4.26 6.56
C LEU A 123 -29.46 -4.87 7.63
N GLU A 124 -30.05 -5.11 8.79
CA GLU A 124 -29.45 -5.96 9.82
C GLU A 124 -29.78 -7.42 9.51
N THR A 125 -28.75 -8.26 9.50
CA THR A 125 -28.87 -9.71 9.28
C THR A 125 -28.09 -10.42 10.38
N GLY A 126 -28.43 -11.67 10.67
CA GLY A 126 -27.62 -12.48 11.56
C GLY A 126 -26.32 -12.86 10.85
N ILE A 127 -25.17 -12.62 11.47
CA ILE A 127 -23.86 -12.93 10.89
C ILE A 127 -23.26 -14.10 11.65
N ASN A 128 -23.04 -15.22 10.97
CA ASN A 128 -22.27 -16.34 11.49
C ASN A 128 -20.86 -16.31 10.90
N TYR A 129 -19.85 -16.22 11.76
CA TYR A 129 -18.45 -16.24 11.36
C TYR A 129 -17.93 -17.68 11.33
N ASN A 130 -17.99 -18.33 10.17
CA ASN A 130 -17.58 -19.73 10.04
C ASN A 130 -16.07 -19.91 10.25
N ASN A 131 -15.27 -19.01 9.68
CA ASN A 131 -13.80 -18.93 9.85
C ASN A 131 -13.30 -17.52 9.43
N THR A 132 -11.99 -17.30 9.38
CA THR A 132 -11.38 -16.00 9.02
C THR A 132 -11.51 -15.61 7.55
N ASN A 133 -12.09 -16.47 6.71
CA ASN A 133 -12.23 -16.30 5.27
C ASN A 133 -13.67 -16.51 4.78
N THR A 134 -14.59 -16.95 5.64
CA THR A 134 -15.97 -17.30 5.26
C THR A 134 -16.95 -16.88 6.34
N ILE A 135 -18.03 -16.23 5.92
CA ILE A 135 -19.19 -15.91 6.76
C ILE A 135 -20.47 -16.47 6.15
N THR A 136 -21.48 -16.71 6.98
CA THR A 136 -22.84 -16.99 6.54
C THR A 136 -23.77 -15.92 7.07
N LEU A 137 -24.44 -15.22 6.16
CA LEU A 137 -25.53 -14.32 6.50
C LEU A 137 -26.80 -15.13 6.69
N THR A 138 -27.57 -14.81 7.71
CA THR A 138 -28.85 -15.40 8.04
C THR A 138 -29.93 -14.33 8.07
N MET A 139 -31.07 -14.61 7.47
CA MET A 139 -32.14 -13.63 7.25
C MET A 139 -33.51 -14.27 7.45
N ALA A 140 -34.47 -13.48 7.96
CA ALA A 140 -35.84 -13.92 8.20
C ALA A 140 -36.68 -14.02 6.90
N GLN A 141 -36.27 -13.30 5.86
CA GLN A 141 -36.88 -13.30 4.54
C GLN A 141 -35.78 -13.29 3.46
N PRO A 142 -36.00 -13.95 2.30
CA PRO A 142 -35.00 -13.97 1.25
C PRO A 142 -34.98 -12.60 0.53
N PHE A 143 -33.79 -12.04 0.34
CA PHE A 143 -33.59 -10.83 -0.46
C PHE A 143 -32.27 -10.92 -1.23
N SER A 144 -32.14 -10.15 -2.32
CA SER A 144 -30.87 -9.92 -3.02
C SER A 144 -30.20 -8.65 -2.49
N GLY A 145 -28.88 -8.62 -2.47
CA GLY A 145 -28.15 -7.48 -1.92
C GLY A 145 -26.65 -7.55 -2.11
N THR A 146 -25.96 -6.62 -1.46
CA THR A 146 -24.50 -6.51 -1.41
C THR A 146 -24.05 -6.49 0.04
N ALA A 147 -23.04 -7.29 0.37
CA ALA A 147 -22.34 -7.22 1.64
C ALA A 147 -21.01 -6.49 1.44
N TYR A 148 -20.71 -5.58 2.36
CA TYR A 148 -19.43 -4.89 2.48
C TYR A 148 -18.79 -5.35 3.79
N LEU A 149 -17.58 -5.89 3.70
CA LEU A 149 -16.84 -6.49 4.79
C LEU A 149 -15.55 -5.67 4.99
N SER A 150 -15.25 -5.24 6.21
CA SER A 150 -14.02 -4.50 6.56
C SER A 150 -13.63 -4.62 8.04
#